data_AF-A0A928TA96-F1
#
_entry.id   AF-A0A928TA96-F1
#
_cell.length_a   1.000
_cell.length_b   1.000
_cell.length_c   1.000
_cell.angle_alpha   90.00
_cell.angle_beta   90.00
_cell.angle_gamma   90.00
#
_symmetry.space_group_name_H-M   'P 1'
#
loop_
_entity.id
_entity.type
_entity.pdbx_description
1 polymer ?
#
loop_
_entity_poly.entity_id
_entity_poly.type
_entity_poly.pdbx_seq_one_letter_code
_entity_poly.pdbx_strand_id
1 'polypeptide(L)'
;MNAFPFPPRWILVLAAALLSATALCAQEKPADTLLGDPLKAAAVAAGARQLPGVTLAEGVSEITGVAVSPLLGVSAVGAWTWWTTAPELRTELPWYCSPYAWGIGLGIIALCLMKDVLGAMVPAIAKKPLDWIELFEDKLSALVASVGFVPLVALAMAQVERIQQAATPGVAMLPLASLLDFTVHTPWISIPVALVAFTVVWLSSHAINVLIAFSPFGIVDAGLKLTKLGILAVVVGSAAIHPWLGAAVSLVLILIGAVMAGWSLRLMIFGAVMGRDLILDKHAGKTELESHGARGFLARRTAGVPVRTYGRVTTDELGRTCFTWSPAFFLPRRSIPLEEENLVLCKGLVNPGLARRETPAARVRTVVHLLPRYRGCETDIAARFGCREILDSALIRGFKAVRQWLVDVLNTGRAPAAA
;
A
#
# COMPACT_ATOMS: atom_id res chain seq x y z
N MET A 1 18.61 -1.33 21.17
CA MET A 1 17.97 -0.03 20.86
C MET A 1 19.09 0.93 20.49
N ASN A 2 19.23 1.30 19.21
CA ASN A 2 20.12 2.39 18.79
C ASN A 2 19.34 3.26 17.80
N ALA A 3 19.18 4.50 18.23
CA ALA A 3 18.27 5.50 17.71
C ALA A 3 18.65 5.99 16.30
N PHE A 4 17.61 6.39 15.59
CA PHE A 4 17.58 6.94 14.23
C PHE A 4 18.70 7.96 13.93
N PRO A 5 19.57 7.71 12.93
CA PRO A 5 20.21 8.79 12.20
C PRO A 5 19.43 9.04 10.91
N PHE A 6 19.27 10.32 10.57
CA PHE A 6 18.65 10.90 9.37
C PHE A 6 17.18 11.30 9.50
N PRO A 7 16.81 12.55 9.11
CA PRO A 7 15.43 12.97 9.03
C PRO A 7 14.64 12.02 8.11
N PRO A 8 13.36 11.76 8.39
CA PRO A 8 12.61 10.77 7.63
C PRO A 8 12.48 11.20 6.16
N ARG A 9 13.16 10.46 5.29
CA ARG A 9 13.20 10.68 3.82
C ARG A 9 11.82 10.67 3.15
N TRP A 10 10.77 10.24 3.85
CA TRP A 10 9.38 10.33 3.41
C TRP A 10 8.81 11.75 3.51
N ILE A 11 9.37 12.63 4.36
CA ILE A 11 8.98 14.04 4.45
C ILE A 11 9.21 14.75 3.12
N LEU A 12 10.28 14.42 2.40
CA LEU A 12 10.56 15.00 1.07
C LEU A 12 9.60 14.48 -0.01
N VAL A 13 9.11 13.24 0.11
CA VAL A 13 8.10 12.67 -0.80
C VAL A 13 6.72 13.26 -0.50
N LEU A 14 6.36 13.43 0.78
CA LEU A 14 5.16 14.16 1.18
C LEU A 14 5.23 15.64 0.81
N ALA A 15 6.38 16.30 0.99
CA ALA A 15 6.59 17.67 0.56
C ALA A 15 6.51 17.82 -0.97
N ALA A 16 7.04 16.85 -1.73
CA ALA A 16 6.88 16.82 -3.18
C ALA A 16 5.42 16.55 -3.60
N ALA A 17 4.70 15.69 -2.88
CA ALA A 17 3.27 15.46 -3.09
C ALA A 17 2.43 16.69 -2.74
N LEU A 18 2.75 17.39 -1.65
CA LEU A 18 2.20 18.68 -1.25
C LEU A 18 2.46 19.74 -2.32
N LEU A 19 3.69 19.85 -2.82
CA LEU A 19 4.08 20.80 -3.88
C LEU A 19 3.39 20.51 -5.22
N SER A 20 3.22 19.23 -5.56
CA SER A 20 2.53 18.78 -6.78
C SER A 20 1.02 19.03 -6.69
N ALA A 21 0.44 18.78 -5.51
CA ALA A 21 -0.97 19.05 -5.23
C ALA A 21 -1.26 20.55 -5.26
N THR A 22 -0.38 21.39 -4.68
CA THR A 22 -0.51 22.86 -4.77
C THR A 22 -0.35 23.38 -6.20
N ALA A 23 0.50 22.75 -7.02
CA ALA A 23 0.72 23.15 -8.41
C ALA A 23 -0.46 22.79 -9.33
N LEU A 24 -1.10 21.63 -9.14
CA LEU A 24 -2.34 21.30 -9.86
C LEU A 24 -3.51 22.20 -9.43
N CYS A 25 -3.59 22.54 -8.15
CA CYS A 25 -4.64 23.39 -7.63
C CYS A 25 -4.46 24.85 -8.10
N ALA A 26 -3.22 25.34 -8.23
CA ALA A 26 -2.92 26.73 -8.63
C ALA A 26 -3.34 27.10 -10.07
N GLN A 27 -3.85 26.15 -10.84
CA GLN A 27 -4.23 26.34 -12.24
C GLN A 27 -5.75 26.36 -12.49
N GLU A 28 -6.59 26.30 -11.44
CA GLU A 28 -8.05 26.41 -11.59
C GLU A 28 -8.61 27.79 -11.22
N LYS A 29 -9.55 28.25 -12.06
CA LYS A 29 -10.44 29.40 -11.86
C LYS A 29 -11.06 29.41 -10.45
N PRO A 30 -11.48 30.59 -9.94
CA PRO A 30 -12.00 30.72 -8.58
C PRO A 30 -13.06 29.67 -8.27
N ALA A 31 -12.89 29.06 -7.10
CA ALA A 31 -13.59 27.89 -6.58
C ALA A 31 -15.13 28.00 -6.53
N ASP A 32 -15.70 29.15 -6.87
CA ASP A 32 -17.14 29.37 -7.01
C ASP A 32 -17.74 28.67 -8.25
N THR A 33 -16.91 28.24 -9.20
CA THR A 33 -17.38 27.72 -10.51
C THR A 33 -17.34 26.19 -10.64
N LEU A 34 -16.68 25.46 -9.71
CA LEU A 34 -16.43 24.02 -9.84
C LEU A 34 -17.44 23.13 -9.09
N LEU A 35 -18.34 23.73 -8.30
CA LEU A 35 -19.40 23.04 -7.59
C LEU A 35 -20.70 23.79 -7.83
N GLY A 36 -21.68 23.13 -8.42
CA GLY A 36 -23.03 23.69 -8.56
C GLY A 36 -23.64 23.99 -7.18
N ASP A 37 -24.61 24.90 -7.16
CA ASP A 37 -25.48 25.22 -6.02
C ASP A 37 -26.02 24.01 -5.21
N PRO A 38 -26.24 22.80 -5.78
CA PRO A 38 -26.72 21.66 -5.01
C PRO A 38 -25.75 21.10 -3.96
N LEU A 39 -24.43 21.13 -4.22
CA LEU A 39 -23.42 20.65 -3.26
C LEU A 39 -23.28 21.61 -2.07
N LYS A 40 -23.52 22.90 -2.31
CA LYS A 40 -23.68 23.91 -1.24
C LYS A 40 -24.93 23.61 -0.41
N ALA A 41 -26.06 23.25 -1.03
CA ALA A 41 -27.29 22.93 -0.32
C ALA A 41 -27.19 21.65 0.54
N ALA A 42 -26.54 20.60 0.03
CA ALA A 42 -26.33 19.35 0.77
C ALA A 42 -25.38 19.50 1.96
N ALA A 43 -24.29 20.26 1.81
CA ALA A 43 -23.37 20.57 2.92
C ALA A 43 -24.04 21.45 4.00
N VAL A 44 -24.91 22.39 3.58
CA VAL A 44 -25.70 23.24 4.48
C VAL A 44 -26.79 22.45 5.22
N ALA A 45 -27.47 21.53 4.53
CA ALA A 45 -28.53 20.70 5.14
C ALA A 45 -27.99 19.72 6.19
N ALA A 46 -26.77 19.20 6.01
CA ALA A 46 -26.09 18.34 6.97
C ALA A 46 -25.49 19.12 8.16
N GLY A 47 -24.88 20.28 7.92
CA GLY A 47 -24.16 21.06 8.93
C GLY A 47 -25.01 21.95 9.85
N ALA A 48 -26.22 22.34 9.42
CA ALA A 48 -27.02 23.35 10.14
C ALA A 48 -27.57 22.93 11.52
N ARG A 49 -27.44 21.66 11.92
CA ARG A 49 -27.92 21.14 13.22
C ARG A 49 -26.83 20.68 14.19
N GLN A 50 -25.56 20.69 13.79
CA GLN A 50 -24.47 20.09 14.57
C GLN A 50 -23.66 21.15 15.32
N LEU A 51 -23.21 20.79 16.53
CA LEU A 51 -22.32 21.60 17.36
C LEU A 51 -21.00 21.88 16.63
N PRO A 52 -20.35 23.04 16.88
CA PRO A 52 -19.05 23.36 16.28
C PRO A 52 -18.02 22.23 16.47
N GLY A 53 -17.31 21.88 15.40
CA GLY A 53 -16.28 20.84 15.41
C GLY A 53 -16.75 19.39 15.27
N VAL A 54 -18.06 19.10 15.37
CA VAL A 54 -18.60 17.75 15.15
C VAL A 54 -18.41 17.31 13.70
N THR A 55 -18.73 18.17 12.74
CA THR A 55 -18.56 17.88 11.31
C THR A 55 -17.09 17.67 10.92
N LEU A 56 -16.17 18.39 11.57
CA LEU A 56 -14.73 18.19 11.39
C LEU A 56 -14.30 16.83 11.94
N ALA A 57 -14.79 16.47 13.13
CA ALA A 57 -14.50 15.19 13.75
C ALA A 57 -15.03 14.00 12.91
N GLU A 58 -16.25 14.12 12.37
CA GLU A 58 -16.85 13.15 11.46
C GLU A 58 -16.02 13.02 10.17
N GLY A 59 -15.68 14.12 9.52
CA GLY A 59 -14.89 14.10 8.29
C GLY A 59 -13.49 13.50 8.45
N VAL A 60 -12.79 13.77 9.57
CA VAL A 60 -11.49 13.15 9.88
C VAL A 60 -11.64 11.63 10.04
N SER A 61 -12.69 11.19 10.73
CA SER A 61 -13.00 9.76 10.90
C SER A 61 -13.38 9.07 9.60
N GLU A 62 -14.17 9.72 8.75
CA GLU A 62 -14.53 9.21 7.42
C GLU A 62 -13.29 9.04 6.55
N ILE A 63 -12.47 10.09 6.42
CA ILE A 63 -11.23 10.03 5.63
C ILE A 63 -10.30 8.92 6.14
N THR A 64 -10.19 8.75 7.46
CA THR A 64 -9.34 7.72 8.06
C THR A 64 -9.89 6.31 7.83
N GLY A 65 -11.21 6.10 8.01
CA GLY A 65 -11.86 4.83 7.73
C GLY A 65 -11.73 4.42 6.27
N VAL A 66 -11.93 5.39 5.35
CA VAL A 66 -11.72 5.19 3.92
C VAL A 66 -10.24 4.92 3.61
N ALA A 67 -9.30 5.57 4.28
CA ALA A 67 -7.87 5.27 4.08
C ALA A 67 -7.51 3.82 4.46
N VAL A 68 -8.14 3.24 5.49
CA VAL A 68 -7.90 1.85 5.90
C VAL A 68 -8.38 0.85 4.83
N SER A 69 -9.54 1.11 4.21
CA SER A 69 -10.07 0.26 3.14
C SER A 69 -10.83 1.12 2.13
N PRO A 70 -10.17 1.66 1.08
CA PRO A 70 -10.74 2.69 0.21
C PRO A 70 -12.04 2.27 -0.46
N LEU A 71 -12.08 1.08 -1.05
CA LEU A 71 -13.28 0.59 -1.72
C LEU A 71 -14.45 0.40 -0.74
N LEU A 72 -14.19 -0.23 0.40
CA LEU A 72 -15.20 -0.49 1.42
C LEU A 72 -15.67 0.80 2.08
N GLY A 73 -14.76 1.70 2.41
CA GLY A 73 -15.08 2.97 3.04
C GLY A 73 -15.93 3.85 2.13
N VAL A 74 -15.49 4.10 0.89
CA VAL A 74 -16.27 4.94 -0.04
C VAL A 74 -17.63 4.33 -0.32
N SER A 75 -17.70 3.01 -0.51
CA SER A 75 -18.97 2.33 -0.78
C SER A 75 -19.90 2.34 0.43
N ALA A 76 -19.37 2.12 1.65
CA ALA A 76 -20.16 2.12 2.87
C ALA A 76 -20.68 3.52 3.23
N VAL A 77 -19.83 4.55 3.11
CA VAL A 77 -20.23 5.94 3.32
C VAL A 77 -21.26 6.37 2.27
N GLY A 78 -21.03 6.06 0.99
CA GLY A 78 -21.97 6.37 -0.09
C GLY A 78 -23.33 5.69 0.08
N ALA A 79 -23.33 4.40 0.44
CA ALA A 79 -24.51 3.64 0.82
C ALA A 79 -25.26 4.31 1.97
N TRP A 80 -24.58 4.53 3.09
CA TRP A 80 -25.16 5.12 4.29
C TRP A 80 -25.82 6.47 3.99
N THR A 81 -25.08 7.38 3.36
CA THR A 81 -25.56 8.71 2.98
C THR A 81 -26.76 8.65 2.05
N TRP A 82 -26.78 7.73 1.09
CA TRP A 82 -27.94 7.55 0.20
C TRP A 82 -29.22 7.15 0.96
N TRP A 83 -29.09 6.22 1.91
CA TRP A 83 -30.23 5.72 2.68
C TRP A 83 -30.73 6.71 3.73
N THR A 84 -29.84 7.48 4.35
CA THR A 84 -30.21 8.49 5.34
C THR A 84 -30.72 9.79 4.72
N THR A 85 -30.43 10.05 3.45
CA THR A 85 -30.89 11.25 2.74
C THR A 85 -32.33 11.09 2.24
N ALA A 86 -33.13 12.14 2.41
CA ALA A 86 -34.51 12.21 1.91
C ALA A 86 -34.56 11.98 0.39
N PRO A 87 -35.57 11.25 -0.14
CA PRO A 87 -35.63 10.86 -1.56
C PRO A 87 -35.49 12.03 -2.54
N GLU A 88 -36.00 13.21 -2.16
CA GLU A 88 -36.02 14.43 -2.96
C GLU A 88 -34.62 15.03 -3.21
N LEU A 89 -33.69 14.83 -2.26
CA LEU A 89 -32.33 15.39 -2.34
C LEU A 89 -31.30 14.41 -2.91
N ARG A 90 -31.71 13.18 -3.24
CA ARG A 90 -30.78 12.12 -3.67
C ARG A 90 -30.12 12.39 -5.02
N THR A 91 -30.75 13.17 -5.88
CA THR A 91 -30.19 13.57 -7.19
C THR A 91 -29.04 14.55 -7.07
N GLU A 92 -28.92 15.24 -5.93
CA GLU A 92 -27.89 16.23 -5.66
C GLU A 92 -26.65 15.63 -4.97
N LEU A 93 -26.73 14.36 -4.59
CA LEU A 93 -25.66 13.69 -3.87
C LEU A 93 -24.42 13.49 -4.76
N PRO A 94 -23.21 13.45 -4.15
CA PRO A 94 -21.98 13.13 -4.86
C PRO A 94 -22.03 11.80 -5.60
N TRP A 95 -21.15 11.65 -6.59
CA TRP A 95 -21.07 10.45 -7.43
C TRP A 95 -20.96 9.14 -6.63
N TYR A 96 -20.25 9.14 -5.50
CA TYR A 96 -20.02 7.96 -4.67
C TYR A 96 -21.27 7.50 -3.91
N CYS A 97 -22.28 8.36 -3.77
CA CYS A 97 -23.58 8.02 -3.19
C CYS A 97 -24.51 7.34 -4.20
N SER A 98 -24.17 7.32 -5.49
CA SER A 98 -24.98 6.66 -6.51
C SER A 98 -25.09 5.15 -6.25
N PRO A 99 -26.29 4.55 -6.32
CA PRO A 99 -26.48 3.10 -6.18
C PRO A 99 -25.61 2.24 -7.07
N TYR A 100 -25.29 2.74 -8.26
CA TYR A 100 -24.36 2.05 -9.16
C TYR A 100 -22.93 2.08 -8.63
N ALA A 101 -22.47 3.21 -8.10
CA ALA A 101 -21.10 3.38 -7.63
C ALA A 101 -20.82 2.52 -6.38
N TRP A 102 -21.61 2.69 -5.31
CA TRP A 102 -21.41 1.87 -4.10
C TRP A 102 -21.86 0.42 -4.31
N GLY A 103 -22.83 0.16 -5.19
CA GLY A 103 -23.27 -1.20 -5.51
C GLY A 103 -22.17 -2.02 -6.21
N ILE A 104 -21.46 -1.43 -7.17
CA ILE A 104 -20.29 -2.07 -7.80
C ILE A 104 -19.19 -2.33 -6.77
N GLY A 105 -18.88 -1.34 -5.93
CA GLY A 105 -17.83 -1.49 -4.91
C GLY A 105 -18.15 -2.57 -3.89
N LEU A 106 -19.38 -2.59 -3.35
CA LEU A 106 -19.84 -3.66 -2.46
C LEU A 106 -19.89 -5.02 -3.17
N GLY A 107 -20.22 -5.05 -4.46
CA GLY A 107 -20.17 -6.27 -5.27
C GLY A 107 -18.76 -6.85 -5.37
N ILE A 108 -17.75 -6.03 -5.65
CA ILE A 108 -16.34 -6.44 -5.66
C ILE A 108 -15.90 -6.92 -4.27
N ILE A 109 -16.28 -6.21 -3.21
CA ILE A 109 -15.98 -6.63 -1.83
C ILE A 109 -16.65 -7.96 -1.50
N ALA A 110 -17.90 -8.16 -1.91
CA ALA A 110 -18.60 -9.43 -1.72
C ALA A 110 -17.88 -10.57 -2.44
N LEU A 111 -17.35 -10.36 -3.65
CA LEU A 111 -16.50 -11.35 -4.33
C LEU A 111 -15.20 -11.61 -3.55
N CYS A 112 -14.56 -10.58 -3.01
CA CYS A 112 -13.38 -10.70 -2.15
C CYS A 112 -13.66 -11.42 -0.82
N LEU A 113 -14.85 -11.27 -0.24
CA LEU A 113 -15.24 -12.01 0.95
C LEU A 113 -15.60 -13.47 0.61
N MET A 114 -16.30 -13.67 -0.51
CA MET A 114 -16.66 -15.00 -1.00
C MET A 114 -15.43 -15.87 -1.22
N LYS A 115 -14.36 -15.32 -1.84
CA LYS A 115 -13.10 -16.04 -2.01
C LYS A 115 -12.43 -16.41 -0.68
N ASP A 116 -12.63 -15.62 0.37
CA ASP A 116 -11.94 -15.84 1.65
C ASP A 116 -12.66 -16.95 2.43
N VAL A 117 -14.00 -16.95 2.37
CA VAL A 117 -14.85 -17.99 2.93
C VAL A 117 -14.70 -19.31 2.16
N LEU A 118 -14.89 -19.31 0.83
CA LEU A 118 -14.72 -20.50 0.00
C LEU A 118 -13.26 -20.95 -0.03
N GLY A 119 -12.35 -19.99 -0.02
CA GLY A 119 -10.92 -20.23 0.05
C GLY A 119 -10.55 -20.96 1.32
N ALA A 120 -11.17 -20.76 2.48
CA ALA A 120 -10.82 -21.51 3.70
C ALA A 120 -10.75 -23.04 3.48
N MET A 121 -11.46 -23.56 2.48
CA MET A 121 -11.47 -24.96 2.04
C MET A 121 -10.46 -25.32 0.91
N VAL A 122 -9.81 -24.34 0.29
CA VAL A 122 -8.92 -24.48 -0.88
C VAL A 122 -7.42 -24.32 -0.49
N PRO A 123 -6.49 -25.10 -1.06
CA PRO A 123 -5.06 -24.98 -0.81
C PRO A 123 -4.53 -23.55 -1.04
N ALA A 124 -3.68 -23.07 -0.12
CA ALA A 124 -3.20 -21.69 -0.08
C ALA A 124 -2.56 -21.18 -1.39
N ILE A 125 -2.02 -22.07 -2.23
CA ILE A 125 -1.37 -21.72 -3.50
C ILE A 125 -2.39 -21.21 -4.54
N ALA A 126 -3.61 -21.74 -4.55
CA ALA A 126 -4.63 -21.33 -5.53
C ALA A 126 -5.26 -19.97 -5.19
N LYS A 127 -5.17 -19.51 -3.93
CA LYS A 127 -5.68 -18.21 -3.51
C LYS A 127 -4.74 -17.05 -3.83
N LYS A 128 -3.45 -17.34 -4.01
CA LYS A 128 -2.42 -16.33 -4.21
C LYS A 128 -2.65 -15.36 -5.37
N PRO A 129 -3.03 -15.79 -6.60
CA PRO A 129 -3.28 -14.83 -7.67
C PRO A 129 -4.38 -13.83 -7.32
N LEU A 130 -5.35 -14.24 -6.48
CA LEU A 130 -6.48 -13.40 -6.11
C LEU A 130 -6.13 -12.39 -5.01
N ASP A 131 -5.26 -12.74 -4.07
CA ASP A 131 -4.69 -11.76 -3.11
C ASP A 131 -3.83 -10.71 -3.82
N TRP A 132 -3.18 -11.08 -4.93
CA TRP A 132 -2.46 -10.13 -5.77
C TRP A 132 -3.39 -9.17 -6.51
N ILE A 133 -4.53 -9.65 -7.01
CA ILE A 133 -5.55 -8.78 -7.62
C ILE A 133 -6.10 -7.80 -6.58
N GLU A 134 -6.43 -8.28 -5.37
CA GLU A 134 -6.88 -7.43 -4.26
C GLU A 134 -5.84 -6.35 -3.89
N LEU A 135 -4.55 -6.69 -3.92
CA LEU A 135 -3.48 -5.71 -3.71
C LEU A 135 -3.50 -4.57 -4.73
N PHE A 136 -3.77 -4.86 -6.01
CA PHE A 136 -3.83 -3.83 -7.05
C PHE A 136 -5.15 -3.08 -7.05
N GLU A 137 -6.26 -3.75 -6.75
CA GLU A 137 -7.57 -3.15 -6.53
C GLU A 137 -7.48 -2.07 -5.44
N ASP A 138 -6.90 -2.39 -4.28
CA ASP A 138 -6.75 -1.45 -3.16
C ASP A 138 -5.96 -0.18 -3.56
N LYS A 139 -4.98 -0.30 -4.47
CA LYS A 139 -4.25 0.87 -5.02
C LYS A 139 -5.13 1.71 -5.94
N LEU A 140 -5.89 1.07 -6.84
CA LEU A 140 -6.77 1.77 -7.76
C LEU A 140 -7.89 2.47 -6.99
N SER A 141 -8.47 1.80 -6.02
CA SER A 141 -9.50 2.35 -5.14
C SER A 141 -8.97 3.48 -4.27
N ALA A 142 -7.73 3.39 -3.77
CA ALA A 142 -7.08 4.50 -3.09
C ALA A 142 -6.87 5.71 -3.99
N LEU A 143 -6.49 5.49 -5.26
CA LEU A 143 -6.35 6.56 -6.24
C LEU A 143 -7.70 7.25 -6.47
N VAL A 144 -8.76 6.48 -6.73
CA VAL A 144 -10.12 7.00 -6.91
C VAL A 144 -10.60 7.75 -5.66
N ALA A 145 -10.39 7.20 -4.46
CA ALA A 145 -10.77 7.85 -3.20
C ALA A 145 -9.99 9.16 -2.97
N SER A 146 -8.67 9.15 -3.21
CA SER A 146 -7.83 10.34 -3.04
C SER A 146 -8.18 11.49 -3.98
N VAL A 147 -8.64 11.18 -5.20
CA VAL A 147 -9.00 12.21 -6.19
C VAL A 147 -10.47 12.63 -6.07
N GLY A 148 -11.37 11.67 -5.86
CA GLY A 148 -12.81 11.87 -5.98
C GLY A 148 -13.59 11.93 -4.67
N PHE A 149 -13.03 11.50 -3.54
CA PHE A 149 -13.72 11.47 -2.24
C PHE A 149 -13.07 12.41 -1.22
N VAL A 150 -11.76 12.25 -0.96
CA VAL A 150 -11.04 13.01 0.07
C VAL A 150 -11.16 14.53 -0.11
N PRO A 151 -11.00 15.10 -1.33
CA PRO A 151 -11.14 16.54 -1.52
C PRO A 151 -12.57 17.03 -1.26
N LEU A 152 -13.59 16.23 -1.57
CA LEU A 152 -15.00 16.59 -1.33
C LEU A 152 -15.31 16.65 0.16
N VAL A 153 -14.85 15.67 0.93
CA VAL A 153 -15.03 15.66 2.40
C VAL A 153 -14.25 16.81 3.03
N ALA A 154 -12.99 17.01 2.63
CA ALA A 154 -12.16 18.10 3.14
C ALA A 154 -12.76 19.50 2.84
N LEU A 155 -13.38 19.65 1.67
CA LEU A 155 -14.06 20.88 1.31
C LEU A 155 -15.36 21.08 2.09
N ALA A 156 -16.16 20.01 2.28
CA ALA A 156 -17.37 20.07 3.10
C ALA A 156 -17.05 20.49 4.54
N MET A 157 -15.98 19.92 5.13
CA MET A 157 -15.47 20.32 6.45
C MET A 157 -15.13 21.82 6.48
N ALA A 158 -14.38 22.32 5.49
CA ALA A 158 -13.97 23.73 5.43
C ALA A 158 -15.15 24.70 5.20
N GLN A 159 -16.20 24.28 4.48
CA GLN A 159 -17.37 25.12 4.21
C GLN A 159 -18.32 25.23 5.41
N VAL A 160 -18.62 24.11 6.08
CA VAL A 160 -19.51 24.10 7.25
C VAL A 160 -18.93 24.93 8.38
N GLU A 161 -17.62 24.85 8.61
CA GLU A 161 -16.94 25.61 9.66
C GLU A 161 -16.94 27.12 9.39
N ARG A 162 -16.74 27.55 8.13
CA ARG A 162 -16.87 28.97 7.75
C ARG A 162 -18.26 29.54 8.04
N ILE A 163 -19.32 28.76 7.77
CA ILE A 163 -20.70 29.19 8.00
C ILE A 163 -20.97 29.33 9.51
N GLN A 164 -20.48 28.40 10.32
CA GLN A 164 -20.62 28.44 11.78
C GLN A 164 -19.87 29.63 12.41
N GLN A 165 -18.68 29.95 11.90
CA GLN A 165 -17.90 31.11 12.37
C GLN A 165 -18.54 32.45 11.98
N ALA A 166 -19.08 32.56 10.77
CA ALA A 166 -19.83 33.75 10.35
C ALA A 166 -21.08 33.98 11.22
N ALA A 167 -21.66 32.91 11.77
CA ALA A 167 -22.78 32.96 12.69
C ALA A 167 -22.38 33.27 14.16
N THR A 168 -21.09 33.26 14.50
CA THR A 168 -20.61 33.44 15.89
C THR A 168 -19.58 34.59 16.00
N PRO A 169 -20.01 35.87 15.91
CA PRO A 169 -19.10 37.01 16.01
C PRO A 169 -18.73 37.24 17.49
N GLY A 170 -17.64 36.65 18.00
CA GLY A 170 -17.26 36.97 19.38
C GLY A 170 -16.01 36.34 20.03
N VAL A 171 -15.36 35.34 19.47
CA VAL A 171 -14.24 34.66 20.18
C VAL A 171 -12.94 34.75 19.39
N ALA A 172 -12.36 35.94 19.36
CA ALA A 172 -10.98 36.14 18.96
C ALA A 172 -10.07 36.06 20.19
N MET A 173 -9.64 34.86 20.60
CA MET A 173 -8.53 34.73 21.58
C MET A 173 -7.74 33.42 21.41
N LEU A 174 -6.62 33.46 20.68
CA LEU A 174 -5.28 32.91 21.03
C LEU A 174 -4.35 32.91 19.79
N PRO A 175 -3.07 33.35 19.89
CA PRO A 175 -2.16 33.44 18.72
C PRO A 175 -1.80 32.09 18.08
N LEU A 176 -1.93 30.98 18.81
CA LEU A 176 -1.72 29.63 18.27
C LEU A 176 -2.98 29.10 17.56
N ALA A 177 -4.17 29.54 18.00
CA ALA A 177 -5.43 29.26 17.32
C ALA A 177 -5.50 29.96 15.98
N SER A 178 -4.99 31.19 15.85
CA SER A 178 -4.94 31.92 14.57
C SER A 178 -4.03 31.28 13.50
N LEU A 179 -3.00 30.52 13.90
CA LEU A 179 -2.16 29.76 12.97
C LEU A 179 -2.83 28.46 12.53
N LEU A 180 -3.52 27.77 13.44
CA LEU A 180 -4.36 26.61 13.10
C LEU A 180 -5.56 27.04 12.23
N ASP A 181 -6.15 28.19 12.52
CA ASP A 181 -7.23 28.81 11.75
C ASP A 181 -6.78 29.07 10.30
N PHE A 182 -5.61 29.66 10.08
CA PHE A 182 -5.12 29.89 8.71
C PHE A 182 -4.89 28.58 7.95
N THR A 183 -4.45 27.51 8.63
CA THR A 183 -4.19 26.19 8.02
C THR A 183 -5.44 25.34 7.78
N VAL A 184 -6.54 25.55 8.52
CA VAL A 184 -7.75 24.73 8.37
C VAL A 184 -8.79 25.43 7.47
N HIS A 185 -8.82 26.76 7.44
CA HIS A 185 -9.92 27.52 6.82
C HIS A 185 -9.77 27.81 5.33
N THR A 186 -8.64 27.43 4.75
CA THR A 186 -8.37 27.63 3.33
C THR A 186 -8.41 26.28 2.63
N PRO A 187 -9.29 26.06 1.63
CA PRO A 187 -9.37 24.80 0.86
C PRO A 187 -8.00 24.34 0.33
N TRP A 188 -7.15 25.31 0.01
CA TRP A 188 -5.77 25.14 -0.43
C TRP A 188 -4.85 24.45 0.58
N ILE A 189 -5.21 24.40 1.87
CA ILE A 189 -4.44 23.75 2.93
C ILE A 189 -5.22 22.54 3.50
N SER A 190 -6.53 22.66 3.70
CA SER A 190 -7.33 21.55 4.22
C SER A 190 -7.30 20.32 3.31
N ILE A 191 -7.39 20.51 1.99
CA ILE A 191 -7.33 19.41 1.01
C ILE A 191 -5.96 18.73 1.04
N PRO A 192 -4.81 19.42 0.93
CA PRO A 192 -3.52 18.76 1.05
C PRO A 192 -3.29 18.07 2.40
N VAL A 193 -3.72 18.67 3.51
CA VAL A 193 -3.60 18.05 4.84
C VAL A 193 -4.41 16.76 4.91
N ALA A 194 -5.66 16.77 4.43
CA ALA A 194 -6.51 15.59 4.34
C ALA A 194 -5.89 14.51 3.44
N LEU A 195 -5.30 14.89 2.30
CA LEU A 195 -4.60 13.96 1.40
C LEU A 195 -3.36 13.35 2.05
N VAL A 196 -2.60 14.14 2.83
CA VAL A 196 -1.44 13.63 3.58
C VAL A 196 -1.89 12.64 4.65
N ALA A 197 -2.90 12.99 5.45
CA ALA A 197 -3.46 12.10 6.47
C ALA A 197 -3.97 10.80 5.85
N PHE A 198 -4.77 10.90 4.79
CA PHE A 198 -5.25 9.77 3.99
C PHE A 198 -4.08 8.90 3.52
N THR A 199 -3.09 9.50 2.84
CA THR A 199 -1.96 8.76 2.25
C THR A 199 -1.16 8.01 3.30
N VAL A 200 -0.93 8.62 4.46
CA VAL A 200 -0.14 8.03 5.55
C VAL A 200 -0.85 6.80 6.16
N VAL A 201 -2.15 6.92 6.41
CA VAL A 201 -2.97 5.82 6.94
C VAL A 201 -3.12 4.72 5.88
N TRP A 202 -3.46 5.11 4.64
CA TRP A 202 -3.59 4.18 3.51
C TRP A 202 -2.30 3.41 3.29
N LEU A 203 -1.15 4.08 3.26
CA LEU A 203 0.13 3.42 3.03
C LEU A 203 0.41 2.35 4.09
N SER A 204 0.02 2.60 5.34
CA SER A 204 0.19 1.67 6.46
C SER A 204 -0.79 0.49 6.38
N SER A 205 -2.06 0.74 6.02
CA SER A 205 -3.03 -0.34 5.77
C SER A 205 -2.64 -1.18 4.55
N HIS A 206 -2.21 -0.53 3.47
CA HIS A 206 -1.75 -1.17 2.25
C HIS A 206 -0.52 -2.06 2.48
N ALA A 207 0.35 -1.72 3.44
CA ALA A 207 1.43 -2.59 3.85
C ALA A 207 0.92 -3.95 4.36
N ILE A 208 -0.24 -3.98 5.04
CA ILE A 208 -0.91 -5.23 5.48
C ILE A 208 -1.35 -6.05 4.26
N ASN A 209 -1.95 -5.42 3.24
CA ASN A 209 -2.31 -6.10 1.99
C ASN A 209 -1.09 -6.71 1.28
N VAL A 210 0.06 -6.02 1.30
CA VAL A 210 1.31 -6.59 0.75
C VAL A 210 1.74 -7.82 1.55
N LEU A 211 1.67 -7.77 2.88
CA LEU A 211 2.01 -8.92 3.73
C LEU A 211 1.06 -10.11 3.49
N ILE A 212 -0.23 -9.85 3.30
CA ILE A 212 -1.26 -10.84 2.93
C ILE A 212 -0.86 -11.55 1.62
N ALA A 213 -0.61 -10.77 0.57
CA ALA A 213 -0.24 -11.30 -0.75
C ALA A 213 0.99 -12.23 -0.67
N PHE A 214 2.02 -11.85 0.10
CA PHE A 214 3.24 -12.64 0.26
C PHE A 214 3.21 -13.72 1.35
N SER A 215 2.22 -13.74 2.24
CA SER A 215 2.20 -14.67 3.37
C SER A 215 2.06 -16.12 2.88
N PRO A 216 3.02 -17.03 3.12
CA PRO A 216 2.90 -18.42 2.68
C PRO A 216 1.97 -19.25 3.58
N PHE A 217 1.54 -18.71 4.72
CA PHE A 217 0.77 -19.43 5.74
C PHE A 217 -0.64 -18.84 5.89
N GLY A 218 -1.67 -19.68 5.77
CA GLY A 218 -3.07 -19.25 5.84
C GLY A 218 -3.47 -18.62 7.19
N ILE A 219 -2.87 -19.06 8.31
CA ILE A 219 -3.15 -18.48 9.64
C ILE A 219 -2.64 -17.04 9.72
N VAL A 220 -1.45 -16.77 9.17
CA VAL A 220 -0.86 -15.42 9.15
C VAL A 220 -1.68 -14.52 8.23
N ASP A 221 -2.14 -15.04 7.09
CA ASP A 221 -3.05 -14.31 6.18
C ASP A 221 -4.35 -13.90 6.90
N ALA A 222 -5.03 -14.85 7.54
CA ALA A 222 -6.26 -14.61 8.28
C ALA A 222 -6.05 -13.60 9.42
N GLY A 223 -4.94 -13.71 10.18
CA GLY A 223 -4.61 -12.76 11.24
C GLY A 223 -4.38 -11.34 10.74
N LEU A 224 -3.74 -11.18 9.57
CA LEU A 224 -3.53 -9.87 8.94
C LEU A 224 -4.85 -9.26 8.45
N LYS A 225 -5.72 -10.05 7.81
CA LYS A 225 -7.07 -9.62 7.39
C LYS A 225 -7.93 -9.21 8.58
N LEU A 226 -7.92 -10.01 9.65
CA LEU A 226 -8.62 -9.70 10.89
C LEU A 226 -8.08 -8.43 11.55
N THR A 227 -6.77 -8.21 11.52
CA THR A 227 -6.17 -6.97 12.03
C THR A 227 -6.67 -5.75 11.24
N LYS A 228 -6.70 -5.83 9.91
CA LYS A 228 -7.23 -4.74 9.05
C LYS A 228 -8.70 -4.47 9.35
N LEU A 229 -9.51 -5.53 9.45
CA LEU A 229 -10.92 -5.42 9.81
C LEU A 229 -11.12 -4.84 11.22
N GLY A 230 -10.29 -5.25 12.18
CA GLY A 230 -10.30 -4.75 13.55
C GLY A 230 -10.00 -3.25 13.62
N ILE A 231 -8.99 -2.77 12.88
CA ILE A 231 -8.69 -1.34 12.80
C ILE A 231 -9.89 -0.57 12.26
N LEU A 232 -10.51 -1.05 11.18
CA LEU A 232 -11.70 -0.43 10.61
C LEU A 232 -12.87 -0.42 11.60
N ALA A 233 -13.11 -1.54 12.29
CA ALA A 233 -14.16 -1.66 13.30
C ALA A 233 -13.95 -0.70 14.47
N VAL A 234 -12.70 -0.47 14.90
CA VAL A 234 -12.37 0.48 15.95
C VAL A 234 -12.66 1.92 15.51
N VAL A 235 -12.32 2.30 14.27
CA VAL A 235 -12.63 3.64 13.73
C VAL A 235 -14.14 3.86 13.62
N VAL A 236 -14.85 2.91 13.01
CA VAL A 236 -16.31 3.01 12.83
C VAL A 236 -17.03 2.97 14.17
N GLY A 237 -16.67 2.05 15.05
CA GLY A 237 -17.26 1.91 16.38
C GLY A 237 -17.03 3.13 17.26
N SER A 238 -15.84 3.72 17.23
CA SER A 238 -15.56 4.96 17.98
C SER A 238 -16.33 6.16 17.44
N ALA A 239 -16.44 6.31 16.12
CA ALA A 239 -17.23 7.37 15.49
C ALA A 239 -18.74 7.21 15.78
N ALA A 240 -19.25 5.98 15.83
CA ALA A 240 -20.64 5.69 16.16
C ALA A 240 -21.00 6.00 17.62
N ILE A 241 -20.05 5.87 18.55
CA ILE A 241 -20.25 6.21 19.96
C ILE A 241 -20.25 7.72 20.15
N HIS A 242 -19.23 8.41 19.62
CA HIS A 242 -19.09 9.85 19.75
C HIS A 242 -18.16 10.43 18.67
N PRO A 243 -18.54 11.51 17.96
CA PRO A 243 -17.73 12.09 16.87
C PRO A 243 -16.28 12.39 17.27
N TRP A 244 -16.08 13.00 18.44
CA TRP A 244 -14.74 13.34 18.94
C TRP A 244 -13.90 12.13 19.32
N LEU A 245 -14.54 11.02 19.75
CA LEU A 245 -13.84 9.78 20.04
C LEU A 245 -13.32 9.16 18.73
N GLY A 246 -14.15 9.18 17.69
CA GLY A 246 -13.74 8.81 16.33
C GLY A 246 -12.54 9.63 15.85
N ALA A 247 -12.58 10.95 16.00
CA ALA A 247 -11.48 11.82 15.60
C ALA A 247 -10.20 11.55 16.40
N ALA A 248 -10.30 11.31 17.71
CA ALA A 248 -9.16 10.98 18.56
C ALA A 248 -8.50 9.66 18.14
N VAL A 249 -9.29 8.62 17.89
CA VAL A 249 -8.81 7.33 17.36
C VAL A 249 -8.13 7.52 16.00
N SER A 250 -8.75 8.30 15.12
CA SER A 250 -8.21 8.61 13.80
C SER A 250 -6.87 9.33 13.88
N LEU A 251 -6.73 10.31 14.77
CA LEU A 251 -5.48 11.02 15.01
C LEU A 251 -4.37 10.06 15.47
N VAL A 252 -4.68 9.13 16.38
CA VAL A 252 -3.72 8.11 16.82
C VAL A 252 -3.26 7.24 15.65
N LEU A 253 -4.17 6.81 14.78
CA LEU A 253 -3.84 6.02 13.59
C LEU A 253 -2.98 6.81 12.59
N ILE A 254 -3.27 8.10 12.38
CA ILE A 254 -2.45 8.98 11.54
C ILE A 254 -1.03 9.09 12.09
N LEU A 255 -0.87 9.28 13.40
CA LEU A 255 0.44 9.38 14.05
C LEU A 255 1.23 8.07 13.94
N ILE A 256 0.60 6.93 14.21
CA ILE A 256 1.21 5.61 14.05
C ILE A 256 1.62 5.41 12.59
N GLY A 257 0.72 5.73 11.65
CA GLY A 257 1.00 5.63 10.22
C GLY A 257 2.19 6.51 9.81
N ALA A 258 2.31 7.71 10.35
CA ALA A 258 3.40 8.63 10.01
C ALA A 258 4.76 8.08 10.43
N VAL A 259 4.84 7.47 11.62
CA VAL A 259 6.05 6.80 12.11
C VAL A 259 6.38 5.58 11.24
N MET A 260 5.37 4.84 10.78
CA MET A 260 5.55 3.64 9.95
C MET A 260 5.74 3.91 8.46
N ALA A 261 5.43 5.11 7.97
CA ALA A 261 5.35 5.45 6.55
C ALA A 261 6.59 5.05 5.74
N GLY A 262 7.79 5.24 6.29
CA GLY A 262 9.04 4.87 5.62
C GLY A 262 9.21 3.36 5.40
N TRP A 263 8.73 2.54 6.34
CA TRP A 263 8.73 1.07 6.20
C TRP A 263 7.63 0.63 5.23
N SER A 264 6.42 1.18 5.41
CA SER A 264 5.26 0.90 4.58
C SER A 264 5.51 1.25 3.11
N LEU A 265 6.20 2.36 2.83
CA LEU A 265 6.57 2.77 1.46
C LEU A 265 7.49 1.74 0.78
N ARG A 266 8.52 1.27 1.48
CA ARG A 266 9.43 0.25 0.93
C ARG A 266 8.69 -1.05 0.65
N LEU A 267 7.79 -1.43 1.54
CA LEU A 267 6.99 -2.63 1.37
C LEU A 267 6.00 -2.48 0.21
N MET A 268 5.37 -1.31 0.06
CA MET A 268 4.50 -0.98 -1.06
C MET A 268 5.23 -1.08 -2.40
N ILE A 269 6.42 -0.49 -2.51
CA ILE A 269 7.23 -0.56 -3.74
C ILE A 269 7.63 -2.02 -4.01
N PHE A 270 8.07 -2.74 -2.98
CA PHE A 270 8.39 -4.16 -3.07
C PHE A 270 7.21 -4.98 -3.61
N GLY A 271 6.02 -4.84 -3.00
CA GLY A 271 4.81 -5.53 -3.43
C GLY A 271 4.34 -5.15 -4.82
N ALA A 272 4.38 -3.87 -5.18
CA ALA A 272 3.97 -3.41 -6.50
C ALA A 272 4.87 -3.97 -7.62
N VAL A 273 6.19 -3.94 -7.43
CA VAL A 273 7.12 -4.40 -8.47
C VAL A 273 7.14 -5.93 -8.58
N MET A 274 7.18 -6.63 -7.44
CA MET A 274 7.14 -8.10 -7.43
C MET A 274 5.80 -8.65 -7.93
N GLY A 275 4.68 -8.08 -7.44
CA GLY A 275 3.34 -8.49 -7.84
C GLY A 275 3.06 -8.24 -9.31
N ARG A 276 3.49 -7.09 -9.85
CA ARG A 276 3.36 -6.79 -11.28
C ARG A 276 4.07 -7.83 -12.15
N ASP A 277 5.31 -8.19 -11.81
CA ASP A 277 6.08 -9.16 -12.57
C ASP A 277 5.44 -10.56 -12.52
N LEU A 278 4.81 -10.90 -11.39
CA LEU A 278 4.13 -12.18 -11.22
C LEU A 278 2.79 -12.25 -11.97
N ILE A 279 1.96 -11.19 -11.91
CA ILE A 279 0.65 -11.15 -12.59
C ILE A 279 0.82 -11.11 -14.11
N LEU A 280 1.76 -10.32 -14.60
CA LEU A 280 2.00 -10.16 -16.04
C LEU A 280 2.88 -11.25 -16.64
N ASP A 281 3.28 -12.24 -15.82
CA ASP A 281 4.20 -13.33 -16.18
C ASP A 281 5.39 -12.84 -17.02
N LYS A 282 5.97 -11.72 -16.58
CA LYS A 282 6.99 -11.03 -17.37
C LYS A 282 8.28 -11.84 -17.30
N HIS A 283 8.86 -12.19 -18.44
CA HIS A 283 10.15 -12.87 -18.51
C HIS A 283 11.23 -11.92 -19.04
N ALA A 284 12.37 -11.87 -18.36
CA ALA A 284 13.54 -11.12 -18.80
C ALA A 284 14.35 -11.95 -19.80
N GLY A 285 14.76 -11.33 -20.91
CA GLY A 285 15.68 -11.95 -21.87
C GLY A 285 17.15 -11.75 -21.49
N LYS A 286 18.04 -12.53 -22.10
CA LYS A 286 19.51 -12.40 -21.93
C LYS A 286 20.00 -10.99 -22.25
N THR A 287 19.41 -10.34 -23.27
CA THR A 287 19.77 -8.98 -23.69
C THR A 287 19.45 -7.93 -22.62
N GLU A 288 18.35 -8.08 -21.87
CA GLU A 288 18.03 -7.17 -20.74
C GLU A 288 19.03 -7.37 -19.61
N LEU A 289 19.40 -8.62 -19.33
CA LEU A 289 20.44 -8.92 -18.36
C LEU A 289 21.75 -8.26 -18.80
N GLU A 290 22.25 -8.52 -20.01
CA GLU A 290 23.47 -7.95 -20.63
C GLU A 290 23.55 -6.42 -20.52
N SER A 291 22.55 -5.72 -21.04
CA SER A 291 22.53 -4.26 -21.11
C SER A 291 22.23 -3.57 -19.77
N HIS A 292 21.38 -4.17 -18.93
CA HIS A 292 20.81 -3.49 -17.76
C HIS A 292 21.09 -4.21 -16.43
N GLY A 293 21.77 -5.35 -16.39
CA GLY A 293 21.98 -6.11 -15.16
C GLY A 293 20.69 -6.68 -14.55
N ALA A 294 20.79 -7.23 -13.34
CA ALA A 294 19.69 -7.91 -12.68
C ALA A 294 19.03 -7.01 -11.61
N ARG A 295 17.73 -6.74 -11.75
CA ARG A 295 16.98 -5.93 -10.78
C ARG A 295 16.52 -6.76 -9.58
N GLY A 296 16.54 -6.16 -8.40
CA GLY A 296 16.14 -6.85 -7.19
C GLY A 296 16.06 -5.95 -5.97
N PHE A 297 15.83 -6.58 -4.82
CA PHE A 297 15.69 -5.94 -3.53
C PHE A 297 16.68 -6.55 -2.55
N LEU A 298 17.27 -5.71 -1.69
CA LEU A 298 18.11 -6.22 -0.60
C LEU A 298 17.30 -7.08 0.37
N ALA A 299 17.73 -8.31 0.59
CA ALA A 299 17.14 -9.25 1.52
C ALA A 299 17.53 -8.95 2.97
N ARG A 300 18.68 -8.31 3.18
CA ARG A 300 19.27 -8.00 4.49
C ARG A 300 19.86 -6.61 4.50
N ARG A 301 20.08 -6.07 5.71
CA ARG A 301 20.78 -4.79 5.88
C ARG A 301 22.27 -5.02 5.61
N THR A 302 22.79 -4.39 4.57
CA THR A 302 24.18 -4.50 4.13
C THR A 302 24.78 -3.11 4.05
N ALA A 303 25.94 -2.89 4.69
CA ALA A 303 26.63 -1.60 4.74
C ALA A 303 25.71 -0.40 5.09
N GLY A 304 24.83 -0.58 6.08
CA GLY A 304 23.87 0.46 6.53
C GLY A 304 22.65 0.66 5.63
N VAL A 305 22.57 0.02 4.46
CA VAL A 305 21.41 0.12 3.56
C VAL A 305 20.26 -0.75 4.06
N PRO A 306 19.04 -0.20 4.21
CA PRO A 306 17.92 -0.97 4.74
C PRO A 306 17.47 -2.13 3.86
N VAL A 307 16.81 -3.10 4.50
CA VAL A 307 16.13 -4.22 3.85
C VAL A 307 15.05 -3.71 2.89
N ARG A 308 14.80 -4.45 1.81
CA ARG A 308 13.86 -4.10 0.72
C ARG A 308 14.18 -2.78 0.01
N THR A 309 15.45 -2.39 -0.01
CA THR A 309 15.88 -1.30 -0.90
C THR A 309 15.90 -1.85 -2.32
N TYR A 310 15.15 -1.21 -3.22
CA TYR A 310 15.13 -1.53 -4.64
C TYR A 310 16.40 -1.06 -5.31
N GLY A 311 16.97 -1.91 -6.15
CA GLY A 311 18.18 -1.59 -6.90
C GLY A 311 18.48 -2.63 -7.97
N ARG A 312 19.73 -2.63 -8.40
CA ARG A 312 20.21 -3.40 -9.52
C ARG A 312 21.59 -3.96 -9.20
N VAL A 313 21.79 -5.21 -9.55
CA VAL A 313 23.08 -5.88 -9.52
C VAL A 313 23.75 -5.64 -10.87
N THR A 314 24.87 -4.95 -10.84
CA THR A 314 25.69 -4.59 -12.00
C THR A 314 27.14 -4.94 -11.72
N THR A 315 27.92 -5.08 -12.77
CA THR A 315 29.37 -5.21 -12.65
C THR A 315 29.99 -3.83 -12.75
N ASP A 316 30.92 -3.51 -11.85
CA ASP A 316 31.68 -2.27 -11.81
C ASP A 316 32.77 -2.25 -12.90
N GLU A 317 33.41 -1.11 -13.14
CA GLU A 317 34.51 -0.96 -14.13
C GLU A 317 35.67 -1.91 -13.86
N LEU A 318 35.88 -2.27 -12.59
CA LEU A 318 36.88 -3.22 -12.13
C LEU A 318 36.43 -4.69 -12.20
N GLY A 319 35.31 -4.98 -12.87
CA GLY A 319 34.78 -6.34 -12.99
C GLY A 319 34.08 -6.87 -11.73
N ARG A 320 33.94 -6.05 -10.68
CA ARG A 320 33.36 -6.46 -9.39
C ARG A 320 31.84 -6.33 -9.38
N THR A 321 31.16 -7.32 -8.82
CA THR A 321 29.71 -7.32 -8.66
C THR A 321 29.29 -6.31 -7.59
N CYS A 322 28.45 -5.35 -7.97
CA CYS A 322 28.01 -4.26 -7.12
C CYS A 322 26.48 -4.16 -7.13
N PHE A 323 25.90 -3.85 -5.97
CA PHE A 323 24.50 -3.47 -5.84
C PHE A 323 24.37 -1.95 -5.94
N THR A 324 23.79 -1.47 -7.04
CA THR A 324 23.52 -0.05 -7.30
C THR A 324 22.07 0.30 -6.96
N TRP A 325 21.86 1.41 -6.25
CA TRP A 325 20.53 1.91 -5.93
C TRP A 325 20.44 3.43 -6.01
N SER A 326 19.22 3.94 -6.17
CA SER A 326 18.93 5.38 -6.09
C SER A 326 18.16 5.65 -4.79
N PRO A 327 18.71 6.44 -3.84
CA PRO A 327 18.03 6.73 -2.57
C PRO A 327 16.71 7.50 -2.71
N ALA A 328 16.56 8.26 -3.80
CA ALA A 328 15.35 8.97 -4.22
C ALA A 328 15.40 9.17 -5.74
N PHE A 329 14.31 9.64 -6.36
CA PHE A 329 14.25 9.90 -7.81
C PHE A 329 15.32 10.91 -8.28
N PHE A 330 15.73 11.84 -7.43
CA PHE A 330 16.67 12.93 -7.72
C PHE A 330 18.04 12.79 -7.02
N LEU A 331 18.24 11.79 -6.15
CA LEU A 331 19.53 11.62 -5.46
C LEU A 331 20.52 10.83 -6.33
N PRO A 332 21.83 11.09 -6.19
CA PRO A 332 22.86 10.37 -6.93
C PRO A 332 22.81 8.87 -6.61
N ARG A 333 23.11 8.07 -7.64
CA ARG A 333 23.22 6.61 -7.50
C ARG A 333 24.35 6.27 -6.53
N ARG A 334 24.10 5.30 -5.67
CA ARG A 334 25.07 4.75 -4.74
C ARG A 334 25.28 3.27 -5.06
N SER A 335 26.48 2.77 -4.82
CA SER A 335 26.87 1.38 -5.03
C SER A 335 27.44 0.78 -3.76
N ILE A 336 27.19 -0.52 -3.56
CA ILE A 336 27.86 -1.32 -2.53
C ILE A 336 28.46 -2.54 -3.22
N PRO A 337 29.75 -2.84 -2.99
CA PRO A 337 30.35 -4.06 -3.52
C PRO A 337 29.76 -5.30 -2.84
N LEU A 338 29.44 -6.31 -3.65
CA LEU A 338 29.08 -7.65 -3.21
C LEU A 338 30.33 -8.52 -3.40
N GLU A 339 30.97 -8.98 -2.32
CA GLU A 339 32.16 -9.85 -2.45
C GLU A 339 31.81 -11.11 -3.25
N GLU A 340 32.47 -11.28 -4.38
CA GLU A 340 32.18 -12.29 -5.39
C GLU A 340 32.56 -13.70 -4.94
N GLU A 341 33.64 -13.81 -4.15
CA GLU A 341 34.21 -15.09 -3.73
C GLU A 341 33.22 -15.95 -2.95
N ASN A 342 32.16 -15.37 -2.39
CA ASN A 342 31.18 -16.10 -1.60
C ASN A 342 29.77 -16.07 -2.21
N LEU A 343 29.62 -15.62 -3.45
CA LEU A 343 28.31 -15.47 -4.09
C LEU A 343 27.79 -16.81 -4.65
N VAL A 344 26.53 -17.11 -4.31
CA VAL A 344 25.81 -18.31 -4.73
C VAL A 344 24.43 -17.90 -5.22
N LEU A 345 23.96 -18.51 -6.31
CA LEU A 345 22.63 -18.24 -6.82
C LEU A 345 21.64 -19.27 -6.28
N CYS A 346 20.53 -18.81 -5.72
CA CYS A 346 19.45 -19.67 -5.24
C CYS A 346 18.25 -19.62 -6.19
N LYS A 347 17.87 -20.78 -6.74
CA LYS A 347 16.60 -20.96 -7.44
C LYS A 347 15.46 -20.86 -6.44
N GLY A 348 14.52 -19.95 -6.66
CA GLY A 348 13.33 -19.77 -5.83
C GLY A 348 12.04 -20.13 -6.58
N LEU A 349 11.02 -20.54 -5.83
CA LEU A 349 9.74 -20.98 -6.43
C LEU A 349 9.05 -19.82 -7.16
N VAL A 350 9.08 -18.63 -6.54
CA VAL A 350 8.47 -17.40 -7.07
C VAL A 350 9.53 -16.47 -7.63
N ASN A 351 10.67 -16.35 -6.95
CA ASN A 351 11.73 -15.43 -7.35
C ASN A 351 13.13 -16.00 -7.02
N PRO A 352 14.10 -15.91 -7.94
CA PRO A 352 15.48 -16.29 -7.64
C PRO A 352 16.12 -15.28 -6.68
N GLY A 353 17.24 -15.66 -6.07
CA GLY A 353 17.95 -14.79 -5.15
C GLY A 353 19.46 -15.01 -5.15
N LEU A 354 20.22 -13.93 -5.00
CA LEU A 354 21.66 -14.01 -4.76
C LEU A 354 21.90 -14.14 -3.26
N ALA A 355 22.75 -15.09 -2.89
CA ALA A 355 23.10 -15.39 -1.52
C ALA A 355 24.60 -15.43 -1.31
N ARG A 356 25.02 -15.26 -0.06
CA ARG A 356 26.39 -15.46 0.37
C ARG A 356 26.53 -16.79 1.10
N ARG A 357 27.58 -17.55 0.77
CA ARG A 357 28.03 -18.74 1.49
C ARG A 357 29.54 -18.66 1.71
N GLU A 358 29.97 -18.43 2.95
CA GLU A 358 31.39 -18.29 3.32
C GLU A 358 32.16 -19.63 3.28
N THR A 359 31.48 -20.75 3.51
CA THR A 359 32.09 -22.10 3.52
C THR A 359 31.07 -23.13 3.05
N PRO A 360 31.46 -24.25 2.43
CA PRO A 360 30.51 -25.27 1.96
C PRO A 360 29.50 -25.78 2.99
N ALA A 361 29.91 -25.88 4.27
CA ALA A 361 29.06 -26.29 5.38
C ALA A 361 28.25 -25.14 6.03
N ALA A 362 28.53 -23.88 5.67
CA ALA A 362 27.90 -22.72 6.27
C ALA A 362 26.48 -22.49 5.74
N ARG A 363 25.60 -21.94 6.59
CA ARG A 363 24.23 -21.56 6.18
C ARG A 363 24.26 -20.49 5.09
N VAL A 364 23.56 -20.77 4.00
CA VAL A 364 23.34 -19.82 2.90
C VAL A 364 22.53 -18.63 3.39
N ARG A 365 23.04 -17.41 3.16
CA ARG A 365 22.37 -16.17 3.56
C ARG A 365 22.00 -15.37 2.32
N THR A 366 20.72 -15.27 1.99
CA THR A 366 20.25 -14.43 0.88
C THR A 366 20.61 -12.96 1.13
N VAL A 367 21.21 -12.34 0.12
CA VAL A 367 21.64 -10.93 0.11
C VAL A 367 20.70 -10.09 -0.76
N VAL A 368 20.30 -10.62 -1.93
CA VAL A 368 19.39 -9.94 -2.86
C VAL A 368 18.27 -10.89 -3.29
N HIS A 369 17.03 -10.45 -3.17
CA HIS A 369 15.88 -11.06 -3.84
C HIS A 369 15.77 -10.47 -5.24
N LEU A 370 16.02 -11.29 -6.26
CA LEU A 370 15.83 -10.86 -7.65
C LEU A 370 14.34 -10.82 -7.97
N LEU A 371 13.99 -10.07 -9.00
CA LEU A 371 12.61 -10.02 -9.49
C LEU A 371 12.14 -11.37 -10.06
N PRO A 372 10.83 -11.69 -10.01
CA PRO A 372 10.28 -12.93 -10.55
C PRO A 372 10.59 -13.11 -12.05
N ARG A 373 10.75 -12.01 -12.79
CA ARG A 373 11.06 -12.03 -14.22
C ARG A 373 12.35 -12.73 -14.62
N TYR A 374 13.26 -12.91 -13.67
CA TYR A 374 14.53 -13.58 -13.90
C TYR A 374 14.47 -15.09 -13.69
N ARG A 375 13.27 -15.64 -13.42
CA ARG A 375 13.03 -17.07 -13.38
C ARG A 375 13.36 -17.70 -14.73
N GLY A 376 14.17 -18.75 -14.72
CA GLY A 376 14.66 -19.42 -15.93
C GLY A 376 15.98 -18.85 -16.49
N CYS A 377 16.43 -17.68 -16.04
CA CYS A 377 17.71 -17.09 -16.44
C CYS A 377 18.82 -17.33 -15.41
N GLU A 378 18.66 -18.29 -14.50
CA GLU A 378 19.56 -18.45 -13.37
C GLU A 378 20.98 -18.80 -13.81
N THR A 379 21.14 -19.63 -14.85
CA THR A 379 22.46 -19.97 -15.40
C THR A 379 23.17 -18.75 -15.97
N ASP A 380 22.44 -17.88 -16.69
CA ASP A 380 23.00 -16.68 -17.29
C ASP A 380 23.39 -15.64 -16.22
N ILE A 381 22.59 -15.53 -15.15
CA ILE A 381 22.86 -14.67 -13.99
C ILE A 381 24.09 -15.18 -13.22
N ALA A 382 24.17 -16.49 -13.01
CA ALA A 382 25.31 -17.11 -12.33
C ALA A 382 26.62 -16.89 -13.11
N ALA A 383 26.58 -17.09 -14.43
CA ALA A 383 27.73 -16.87 -15.31
C ALA A 383 28.18 -15.41 -15.31
N ARG A 384 27.24 -14.46 -15.40
CA ARG A 384 27.55 -13.03 -15.47
C ARG A 384 28.16 -12.48 -14.17
N PHE A 385 27.65 -12.91 -13.02
CA PHE A 385 28.09 -12.39 -11.71
C PHE A 385 29.08 -13.32 -11.01
N GLY A 386 29.67 -14.29 -11.71
CA GLY A 386 30.71 -15.18 -11.16
C GLY A 386 30.24 -16.03 -9.98
N CYS A 387 28.96 -16.43 -9.93
CA CYS A 387 28.44 -17.24 -8.83
C CYS A 387 29.09 -18.63 -8.84
N ARG A 388 29.61 -19.07 -7.68
CA ARG A 388 30.29 -20.38 -7.55
C ARG A 388 29.38 -21.58 -7.80
N GLU A 389 28.14 -21.49 -7.32
CA GLU A 389 27.18 -22.60 -7.35
C GLU A 389 25.76 -22.07 -7.62
N ILE A 390 24.90 -22.96 -8.14
CA ILE A 390 23.46 -22.74 -8.24
C ILE A 390 22.76 -23.75 -7.32
N LEU A 391 22.10 -23.25 -6.28
CA LEU A 391 21.41 -24.06 -5.28
C LEU A 391 19.89 -23.97 -5.46
N ASP A 392 19.20 -25.08 -5.19
CA ASP A 392 17.75 -25.02 -4.98
C ASP A 392 17.45 -24.47 -3.58
N SER A 393 16.58 -23.46 -3.51
CA SER A 393 16.11 -22.96 -2.22
C SER A 393 15.41 -24.06 -1.41
N ALA A 394 15.41 -23.92 -0.08
CA ALA A 394 14.75 -24.87 0.81
C ALA A 394 13.27 -25.13 0.44
N LEU A 395 12.56 -24.09 -0.03
CA LEU A 395 11.18 -24.19 -0.49
C LEU A 395 11.04 -25.01 -1.78
N ILE A 396 11.93 -24.84 -2.76
CA ILE A 396 11.93 -25.69 -3.97
C ILE A 396 12.22 -27.14 -3.60
N ARG A 397 13.20 -27.39 -2.73
CA ARG A 397 13.53 -28.76 -2.31
C ARG A 397 12.34 -29.42 -1.60
N GLY A 398 11.67 -28.69 -0.70
CA GLY A 398 10.45 -29.15 -0.04
C GLY A 398 9.31 -29.42 -1.03
N PHE A 399 9.06 -28.50 -1.97
CA PHE A 399 8.03 -28.68 -2.99
C PHE A 399 8.31 -29.86 -3.93
N LYS A 400 9.57 -30.02 -4.37
CA LYS A 400 10.01 -31.18 -5.17
C LYS A 400 9.83 -32.48 -4.39
N ALA A 401 10.17 -32.51 -3.10
CA ALA A 401 9.97 -33.68 -2.25
C ALA A 401 8.49 -34.03 -2.08
N VAL A 402 7.61 -33.03 -1.87
CA VAL A 402 6.15 -33.23 -1.79
C VAL A 402 5.59 -33.70 -3.12
N ARG A 403 6.02 -33.10 -4.24
CA ARG A 403 5.61 -33.53 -5.58
C ARG A 403 6.07 -34.96 -5.86
N GLN A 404 7.30 -35.29 -5.52
CA GLN A 404 7.83 -36.65 -5.71
C GLN A 404 7.04 -37.65 -4.87
N TRP A 405 6.80 -37.35 -3.59
CA TRP A 405 5.93 -38.16 -2.73
C TRP A 405 4.52 -38.33 -3.31
N LEU A 406 3.91 -37.26 -3.83
CA LEU A 406 2.58 -37.34 -4.46
C LEU A 406 2.60 -38.22 -5.72
N VAL A 407 3.64 -38.08 -6.56
CA VAL A 407 3.84 -38.92 -7.75
C VAL A 407 4.03 -40.38 -7.35
N ASP A 408 4.79 -40.65 -6.29
CA ASP A 408 5.03 -42.00 -5.79
C ASP A 408 3.72 -42.63 -5.24
N VAL A 409 2.91 -41.87 -4.50
CA VAL A 409 1.59 -42.29 -3.99
C VAL A 409 0.57 -42.51 -5.12
N LEU A 410 0.60 -41.70 -6.18
CA LEU A 410 -0.28 -41.87 -7.34
C LEU A 410 0.18 -43.01 -8.27
N ASN A 411 1.49 -43.28 -8.34
CA ASN A 411 2.06 -44.34 -9.17
C ASN A 411 2.07 -45.72 -8.50
N THR A 412 1.84 -45.81 -7.18
CA THR A 412 1.62 -47.10 -6.49
C THR A 412 0.39 -47.89 -6.96
N GLY A 413 -0.38 -47.39 -7.95
CA GLY A 413 -1.47 -48.11 -8.61
C GLY A 413 -1.09 -48.92 -9.87
N ARG A 414 0.16 -48.88 -10.36
CA ARG A 414 0.61 -49.77 -11.46
C ARG A 414 1.53 -50.85 -10.90
N ALA A 415 0.95 -52.03 -10.67
CA ALA A 415 1.72 -53.25 -10.49
C ALA A 415 2.65 -53.47 -11.69
N PRO A 416 3.89 -53.95 -11.50
CA PRO A 416 4.70 -54.44 -12.61
C PRO A 416 3.95 -55.61 -13.26
N ALA A 417 3.70 -55.52 -14.57
CA ALA A 417 3.29 -56.69 -15.34
C ALA A 417 4.42 -57.73 -15.24
N ALA A 418 4.16 -58.80 -14.50
CA ALA A 418 5.06 -59.93 -14.38
C ALA A 418 4.95 -60.80 -15.64
N ALA A 419 6.13 -61.14 -16.18
CA ALA A 419 6.45 -62.19 -17.14
C ALA A 419 5.84 -62.12 -18.55
#